data_AF-A0A093YQQ1-F1
#
_entry.id   AF-A0A093YQQ1-F1
#
_cell.length_a   1.000
_cell.length_b   1.000
_cell.length_c   1.000
_cell.angle_alpha   90.00
_cell.angle_beta   90.00
_cell.angle_gamma   90.00
#
_symmetry.space_group_name_H-M   'P 1'
#
loop_
_entity.id
_entity.type
_entity.pdbx_description
1 polymer ?
#
loop_
_entity_poly.entity_id
_entity_poly.type
_entity_poly.pdbx_seq_one_letter_code
_entity_poly.pdbx_strand_id
1 'polypeptide(L)'
;ALTYPHIPGYTIVPVTPRPTLLGRLLAEFRTPTPPPPPAVNLVPTAETPHNITQLQTQTELLKCYLRRRSQSPPSPSDRALAQLIKGCEIAMHSVILLASENERLAAENARQKRKRAQKRSYVARGGIFTAAEACQLINTQQEELAEVARVDTTQLQERHQGAAGATRLNTRFQDALSIRLIN
;
A
#
# COMPACT_ATOMS: atom_id res chain seq x y z
N ALA A 1 -34.67 -91.45 37.48
CA ALA A 1 -34.23 -91.07 36.13
C ALA A 1 -35.07 -89.88 35.69
N LEU A 2 -34.47 -88.68 35.64
CA LEU A 2 -35.16 -87.44 35.26
C LEU A 2 -35.07 -87.27 33.75
N THR A 3 -36.19 -87.47 33.05
CA THR A 3 -36.31 -87.24 31.60
C THR A 3 -36.76 -85.81 31.37
N TYR A 4 -35.87 -84.94 30.89
CA TYR A 4 -36.21 -83.57 30.49
C TYR A 4 -36.70 -83.54 29.04
N PRO A 5 -37.81 -82.84 28.72
CA PRO A 5 -38.24 -82.66 27.35
C PRO A 5 -37.32 -81.69 26.59
N HIS A 6 -36.98 -82.05 25.36
CA HIS A 6 -36.16 -81.29 24.43
C HIS A 6 -36.92 -80.07 23.92
N ILE A 7 -36.48 -78.86 24.28
CA ILE A 7 -37.04 -77.60 23.78
C ILE A 7 -36.31 -77.24 22.48
N PRO A 8 -36.99 -77.16 21.31
CA PRO A 8 -36.33 -76.78 20.07
C PRO A 8 -35.92 -75.30 20.10
N GLY A 9 -34.75 -75.02 19.55
CA GLY A 9 -34.05 -73.74 19.63
C GLY A 9 -34.85 -72.54 19.11
N TYR A 10 -34.84 -71.47 19.90
CA TYR A 10 -35.28 -70.14 19.47
C TYR A 10 -34.17 -69.52 18.62
N THR A 11 -34.42 -69.33 17.32
CA THR A 11 -33.57 -68.48 16.49
C THR A 11 -33.96 -67.02 16.73
N ILE A 12 -32.98 -66.18 17.06
CA ILE A 12 -33.18 -64.74 17.20
C ILE A 12 -33.36 -64.18 15.78
N VAL A 13 -34.60 -63.95 15.39
CA VAL A 13 -34.91 -63.24 14.15
C VAL A 13 -34.54 -61.77 14.37
N PRO A 14 -33.63 -61.18 13.57
CA PRO A 14 -33.33 -59.76 13.69
C PRO A 14 -34.57 -58.96 13.33
N VAL A 15 -35.01 -58.10 14.26
CA VAL A 15 -36.13 -57.17 14.05
C VAL A 15 -35.74 -56.24 12.91
N THR A 16 -36.26 -56.51 11.72
CA THR A 16 -36.12 -55.60 10.58
C THR A 16 -37.02 -54.39 10.84
N PRO A 17 -36.47 -53.16 10.89
CA PRO A 17 -37.28 -51.99 11.13
C PRO A 17 -38.27 -51.83 9.97
N ARG A 18 -39.54 -51.58 10.30
CA ARG A 18 -40.61 -51.37 9.32
C ARG A 18 -40.18 -50.25 8.34
N PRO A 19 -40.11 -50.48 7.02
CA PRO A 19 -39.61 -49.49 6.06
C PRO A 19 -40.44 -48.20 6.04
N THR A 20 -41.69 -48.29 6.49
CA THR A 20 -42.61 -47.16 6.62
C THR A 20 -42.17 -46.13 7.67
N LEU A 21 -41.44 -46.55 8.72
CA LEU A 21 -40.93 -45.62 9.74
C LEU A 21 -39.70 -44.85 9.25
N LEU A 22 -38.81 -45.51 8.50
CA LEU A 22 -37.66 -44.86 7.87
C LEU A 22 -38.11 -43.80 6.87
N GLY A 23 -39.16 -44.08 6.08
CA GLY A 23 -39.74 -43.11 5.13
C GLY A 23 -40.34 -41.89 5.82
N ARG A 24 -40.99 -42.04 6.98
CA ARG A 24 -41.55 -40.92 7.75
C ARG A 24 -40.48 -40.07 8.44
N LEU A 25 -39.47 -40.72 9.02
CA LEU A 25 -38.29 -40.04 9.56
C LEU A 25 -37.59 -39.23 8.46
N LEU A 26 -37.31 -39.84 7.30
CA LEU A 26 -36.68 -39.13 6.18
C LEU A 26 -37.55 -37.99 5.61
N ALA A 27 -38.88 -38.11 5.66
CA ALA A 27 -39.80 -37.06 5.23
C ALA A 27 -39.84 -35.87 6.21
N GLU A 28 -39.80 -36.13 7.53
CA GLU A 28 -39.74 -35.10 8.57
C GLU A 28 -38.36 -34.43 8.66
N PHE A 29 -37.28 -35.18 8.38
CA PHE A 29 -35.90 -34.67 8.33
C PHE A 29 -35.49 -34.04 7.00
N ARG A 30 -36.40 -33.96 6.00
CA ARG A 30 -36.17 -33.05 4.87
C ARG A 30 -36.34 -31.62 5.34
N THR A 31 -35.26 -31.07 5.89
CA THR A 31 -35.06 -29.62 5.91
C THR A 31 -35.17 -29.16 4.46
N PRO A 32 -36.17 -28.35 4.08
CA PRO A 32 -36.11 -27.67 2.80
C PRO A 32 -34.78 -26.93 2.78
N THR A 33 -33.94 -27.23 1.79
CA THR A 33 -32.65 -26.56 1.61
C THR A 33 -32.92 -25.07 1.75
N PRO A 34 -32.35 -24.38 2.76
CA PRO A 34 -32.59 -22.96 2.90
C PRO A 34 -32.20 -22.30 1.59
N PRO A 35 -32.98 -21.32 1.10
CA PRO A 35 -32.62 -20.59 -0.11
C PRO A 35 -31.18 -20.10 0.06
N PRO A 36 -30.34 -20.19 -0.99
CA PRO A 36 -28.98 -19.70 -0.90
C PRO A 36 -29.06 -18.27 -0.36
N PRO A 37 -28.31 -17.93 0.71
CA PRO A 37 -28.28 -16.56 1.17
C PRO A 37 -27.94 -15.70 -0.05
N PRO A 38 -28.56 -14.50 -0.20
CA PRO A 38 -28.16 -13.60 -1.26
C PRO A 38 -26.64 -13.53 -1.21
N ALA A 39 -25.98 -13.83 -2.33
CA ALA A 39 -24.55 -13.74 -2.47
C ALA A 39 -24.17 -12.26 -2.39
N VAL A 40 -24.30 -11.67 -1.20
CA VAL A 40 -23.46 -10.56 -0.83
C VAL A 40 -22.10 -11.21 -0.78
N ASN A 41 -21.29 -10.96 -1.80
CA ASN A 41 -19.88 -11.26 -1.83
C ASN A 41 -19.23 -10.49 -0.66
N LEU A 42 -19.43 -10.99 0.56
CA LEU A 42 -18.77 -10.58 1.79
C LEU A 42 -17.66 -11.58 2.09
N VAL A 43 -17.06 -12.18 1.06
CA VAL A 43 -15.68 -12.65 1.23
C VAL A 43 -14.92 -11.38 1.56
N PRO A 44 -14.44 -11.19 2.79
CA PRO A 44 -13.54 -10.09 3.05
C PRO A 44 -12.34 -10.43 2.19
N THR A 45 -12.12 -9.68 1.10
CA THR A 45 -10.90 -9.86 0.32
C THR A 45 -9.77 -9.84 1.33
N ALA A 46 -9.01 -10.93 1.43
CA ALA A 46 -7.92 -11.11 2.39
C ALA A 46 -6.73 -10.17 2.12
N GLU A 47 -6.99 -9.06 1.44
CA GLU A 47 -6.07 -7.99 1.17
C GLU A 47 -5.76 -7.26 2.47
N THR A 48 -4.47 -7.08 2.69
CA THR A 48 -3.95 -6.32 3.83
C THR A 48 -4.39 -4.86 3.67
N PRO A 49 -5.01 -4.24 4.69
CA PRO A 49 -5.42 -2.84 4.61
C PRO A 49 -4.18 -1.94 4.53
N HIS A 50 -4.17 -1.04 3.55
CA HIS A 50 -3.05 -0.10 3.32
C HIS A 50 -3.27 1.25 4.01
N ASN A 51 -4.51 1.53 4.41
CA ASN A 51 -4.92 2.78 5.04
C ASN A 51 -5.78 2.50 6.28
N ILE A 52 -5.75 3.41 7.24
CA ILE A 52 -6.55 3.38 8.47
C ILE A 52 -8.04 3.31 8.14
N THR A 53 -8.50 4.04 7.12
CA THR A 53 -9.91 4.00 6.69
C THR A 53 -10.33 2.61 6.18
N GLN A 54 -9.45 1.94 5.44
CA GLN A 54 -9.66 0.56 4.98
C GLN A 54 -9.66 -0.41 6.16
N LEU A 55 -8.72 -0.25 7.11
CA LEU A 55 -8.67 -1.07 8.32
C LEU A 55 -9.97 -0.94 9.13
N GLN A 56 -10.46 0.29 9.33
CA GLN A 56 -11.70 0.55 10.05
C GLN A 56 -12.91 -0.07 9.34
N THR A 57 -12.99 0.09 8.01
CA THR A 57 -14.07 -0.48 7.20
C THR A 57 -14.07 -2.01 7.29
N GLN A 58 -12.90 -2.65 7.10
CA GLN A 58 -12.76 -4.10 7.25
C GLN A 58 -13.08 -4.59 8.66
N THR A 59 -12.66 -3.82 9.68
CA THR A 59 -12.95 -4.10 11.08
C THR A 59 -14.44 -4.10 11.36
N GLU A 60 -15.18 -3.09 10.89
CA GLU A 60 -16.63 -3.01 11.10
C GLU A 60 -17.37 -4.13 10.36
N LEU A 61 -16.93 -4.46 9.14
CA LEU A 61 -17.47 -5.62 8.40
C LEU A 61 -17.25 -6.92 9.19
N LEU A 62 -16.04 -7.13 9.72
CA LEU A 62 -15.69 -8.32 10.49
C LEU A 62 -16.47 -8.40 11.80
N LYS A 63 -16.63 -7.28 12.54
CA LYS A 63 -17.48 -7.22 13.74
C LYS A 63 -18.94 -7.53 13.42
N CYS A 64 -19.50 -6.97 12.34
CA CYS A 64 -20.86 -7.25 11.91
C CYS A 64 -21.07 -8.73 11.58
N TYR A 65 -20.11 -9.33 10.88
CA TYR A 65 -20.12 -10.75 10.53
C TYR A 65 -20.06 -11.64 11.78
N LEU A 66 -19.12 -11.36 12.70
CA LEU A 66 -18.98 -12.12 13.95
C LEU A 66 -20.24 -12.00 14.81
N ARG A 67 -20.84 -10.81 14.94
CA ARG A 67 -22.10 -10.63 15.69
C ARG A 67 -23.23 -11.47 15.10
N ARG A 68 -23.39 -11.49 13.77
CA ARG A 68 -24.42 -12.29 13.09
C ARG A 68 -24.19 -13.79 13.27
N ARG A 69 -22.94 -14.25 13.21
CA ARG A 69 -22.59 -15.67 13.27
C ARG A 69 -22.61 -16.22 14.69
N SER A 70 -22.12 -15.47 15.66
CA SER A 70 -21.79 -16.01 16.98
C SER A 70 -22.91 -15.84 18.00
N GLN A 71 -23.76 -14.80 17.92
CA GLN A 71 -24.77 -14.41 18.94
C GLN A 71 -24.31 -14.50 20.41
N SER A 72 -23.02 -14.65 20.65
CA SER A 72 -22.44 -15.01 21.93
C SER A 72 -21.99 -13.73 22.64
N PRO A 73 -21.99 -13.74 23.99
CA PRO A 73 -21.40 -12.66 24.77
C PRO A 73 -19.92 -12.44 24.41
N PRO A 74 -19.37 -11.26 24.73
CA PRO A 74 -17.99 -10.91 24.40
C PRO A 74 -17.02 -11.98 24.91
N SER A 75 -16.28 -12.55 23.96
CA SER A 75 -15.37 -13.67 24.20
C SER A 75 -13.92 -13.18 24.37
N PRO A 76 -13.03 -13.98 24.98
CA PRO A 76 -11.58 -13.67 25.00
C PRO A 76 -11.01 -13.39 23.61
N SER A 77 -11.56 -14.02 22.57
CA SER A 77 -11.20 -13.82 21.16
C SER A 77 -11.55 -12.43 20.65
N ASP A 78 -12.67 -11.84 21.08
CA ASP A 78 -13.05 -10.46 20.71
C ASP A 78 -12.06 -9.44 21.27
N ARG A 79 -11.57 -9.69 22.50
CA ARG A 79 -10.54 -8.85 23.11
C ARG A 79 -9.22 -8.94 22.34
N ALA A 80 -8.80 -10.16 21.97
CA ALA A 80 -7.58 -10.36 21.18
C ALA A 80 -7.68 -9.65 19.81
N LEU A 81 -8.84 -9.76 19.14
CA LEU A 81 -9.09 -9.06 17.89
C LEU A 81 -9.01 -7.53 18.06
N ALA A 82 -9.62 -6.97 19.10
CA ALA A 82 -9.54 -5.54 19.39
C ALA A 82 -8.09 -5.06 19.61
N GLN A 83 -7.27 -5.86 20.28
CA GLN A 83 -5.85 -5.56 20.47
C GLN A 83 -5.07 -5.60 19.15
N LEU A 84 -5.37 -6.56 18.27
CA LEU A 84 -4.76 -6.65 16.94
C LEU A 84 -5.11 -5.42 16.09
N ILE A 85 -6.38 -5.03 16.05
CA ILE A 85 -6.83 -3.82 15.34
C ILE A 85 -6.06 -2.61 15.87
N LYS A 86 -5.93 -2.49 17.20
CA LYS A 86 -5.21 -1.36 17.79
C LYS A 86 -3.72 -1.37 17.45
N GLY A 87 -3.09 -2.55 17.43
CA GLY A 87 -1.71 -2.71 16.99
C GLY A 87 -1.51 -2.24 15.56
N CYS A 88 -2.42 -2.58 14.64
CA CYS A 88 -2.37 -2.13 13.25
C CYS A 88 -2.54 -0.60 13.13
N GLU A 89 -3.46 0.00 13.88
CA GLU A 89 -3.61 1.46 13.92
C GLU A 89 -2.33 2.15 14.37
N ILE A 90 -1.72 1.67 15.46
CA ILE A 90 -0.46 2.23 15.98
C ILE A 90 0.64 2.12 14.92
N ALA A 91 0.80 0.95 14.29
CA ALA A 91 1.81 0.74 13.27
C ALA A 91 1.64 1.70 12.09
N MET A 92 0.43 1.88 11.57
CA MET A 92 0.17 2.81 10.47
C MET A 92 0.46 4.26 10.85
N HIS A 93 0.05 4.70 12.04
CA HIS A 93 0.38 6.04 12.51
C HIS A 93 1.89 6.24 12.70
N SER A 94 2.59 5.23 13.24
CA SER A 94 4.04 5.27 13.36
C SER A 94 4.73 5.41 12.01
N VAL A 95 4.27 4.70 10.97
CA VAL A 95 4.83 4.84 9.62
C VAL A 95 4.68 6.27 9.09
N ILE A 96 3.54 6.92 9.31
CA ILE A 96 3.31 8.32 8.90
C ILE A 96 4.30 9.26 9.60
N LEU A 97 4.44 9.12 10.94
CA LEU A 97 5.37 9.94 11.71
C LEU A 97 6.82 9.71 11.26
N LEU A 98 7.21 8.44 11.06
CA LEU A 98 8.55 8.08 10.61
C LEU A 98 8.85 8.66 9.22
N ALA A 99 7.88 8.67 8.30
CA ALA A 99 8.05 9.29 6.98
C ALA A 99 8.34 10.80 7.11
N SER A 100 7.56 11.52 7.91
CA SER A 100 7.78 12.96 8.14
C SER A 100 9.13 13.25 8.79
N GLU A 101 9.54 12.43 9.75
CA GLU A 101 10.83 12.60 10.44
C GLU A 101 11.99 12.29 9.49
N ASN A 102 11.85 11.27 8.64
CA ASN A 102 12.86 10.95 7.64
C ASN A 102 13.04 12.09 6.62
N GLU A 103 11.96 12.71 6.15
CA GLU A 103 12.02 13.89 5.29
C GLU A 103 12.73 15.07 5.99
N ARG A 104 12.37 15.33 7.25
CA ARG A 104 13.02 16.37 8.06
C ARG A 104 14.52 16.12 8.22
N LEU A 105 14.91 14.89 8.52
CA LEU A 105 16.31 14.48 8.64
C LEU A 105 17.05 14.57 7.31
N ALA A 106 16.41 14.23 6.20
CA ALA A 106 16.99 14.36 4.86
C ALA A 106 17.26 15.84 4.52
N ALA A 107 16.30 16.73 4.80
CA ALA A 107 16.47 18.17 4.61
C ALA A 107 17.60 18.75 5.48
N GLU A 108 17.66 18.35 6.76
CA GLU A 108 18.72 18.77 7.67
C GLU A 108 20.09 18.26 7.23
N ASN A 109 20.18 16.99 6.82
CA ASN A 109 21.41 16.42 6.29
C ASN A 109 21.88 17.13 5.02
N ALA A 110 20.96 17.46 4.11
CA ALA A 110 21.27 18.24 2.91
C ALA A 110 21.81 19.64 3.29
N ARG A 111 21.17 20.31 4.25
CA ARG A 111 21.62 21.61 4.77
C ARG A 111 23.02 21.53 5.37
N GLN A 112 23.29 20.53 6.20
CA GLN A 112 24.60 20.34 6.81
C GLN A 112 25.68 20.00 5.79
N LYS A 113 25.37 19.13 4.82
CA LYS A 113 26.27 18.82 3.70
C LYS A 113 26.62 20.08 2.92
N ARG A 114 25.63 20.91 2.57
CA ARG A 114 25.86 22.21 1.92
C ARG A 114 26.76 23.13 2.75
N LYS A 115 26.51 23.24 4.05
CA LYS A 115 27.33 24.06 4.96
C LYS A 115 28.78 23.57 5.04
N ARG A 116 29.00 22.25 5.06
CA ARG A 116 30.36 21.66 5.09
C ARG A 116 31.09 21.80 3.75
N ALA A 117 30.36 21.71 2.64
CA ALA A 117 30.92 21.89 1.30
C ALA A 117 31.25 23.36 0.99
N GLN A 118 30.57 24.31 1.65
CA GLN A 118 30.87 25.72 1.50
C GLN A 118 32.28 26.03 2.02
N LYS A 119 33.13 26.58 1.15
CA LYS A 119 34.49 26.99 1.50
C LYS A 119 34.42 28.01 2.64
N ARG A 120 35.18 27.76 3.71
CA ARG A 120 35.32 28.71 4.82
C ARG A 120 36.27 29.83 4.38
N SER A 121 35.80 31.06 4.30
CA SER A 121 36.69 32.22 4.21
C SER A 121 37.24 32.53 5.60
N TYR A 122 38.56 32.48 5.75
CA TYR A 122 39.23 32.87 6.98
C TYR A 122 39.31 34.40 7.03
N VAL A 123 38.68 35.02 8.02
CA VAL A 123 38.83 36.46 8.26
C VAL A 123 40.16 36.67 8.96
N ALA A 124 41.18 36.99 8.17
CA ALA A 124 42.57 37.10 8.63
C ALA A 124 42.80 38.22 9.67
N ARG A 125 41.97 39.27 9.64
CA ARG A 125 41.97 40.32 10.68
C ARG A 125 41.02 39.91 11.79
N GLY A 126 41.56 39.42 12.91
CA GLY A 126 40.80 39.15 14.14
C GLY A 126 40.29 40.44 14.81
N GLY A 127 39.42 41.18 14.12
CA GLY A 127 38.81 42.42 14.57
C GLY A 127 37.28 42.41 14.40
N ILE A 128 36.62 43.48 14.82
CA ILE A 128 35.17 43.63 14.69
C ILE A 128 34.84 43.81 13.22
N PHE A 129 34.09 42.86 12.65
CA PHE A 129 33.65 42.91 11.26
C PHE A 129 32.47 43.88 11.13
N THR A 130 32.63 44.95 10.37
CA THR A 130 31.64 46.03 10.27
C THR A 130 30.54 45.65 9.27
N ALA A 131 29.28 46.05 9.52
CA ALA A 131 28.15 45.70 8.65
C ALA A 131 28.32 46.16 7.18
N ALA A 132 29.02 47.27 6.95
CA ALA A 132 29.33 47.76 5.60
C ALA A 132 30.30 46.84 4.84
N GLU A 133 31.33 46.32 5.53
CA GLU A 133 32.31 45.38 4.95
C GLU A 133 31.66 44.03 4.64
N ALA A 134 30.69 43.61 5.46
CA ALA A 134 29.87 42.43 5.20
C ALA A 134 29.07 42.55 3.90
N CYS A 135 28.38 43.68 3.71
CA CYS A 135 27.59 43.93 2.51
C CYS A 135 28.45 43.99 1.25
N GLN A 136 29.63 44.60 1.32
CA GLN A 136 30.56 44.65 0.18
C GLN A 136 31.01 43.26 -0.25
N LEU A 137 31.40 42.39 0.70
CA LEU A 137 31.81 41.02 0.41
C LEU A 137 30.68 40.14 -0.17
N ILE A 138 29.44 40.34 0.29
CA ILE A 138 28.27 39.62 -0.24
C ILE A 138 28.01 40.05 -1.69
N ASN A 139 28.07 41.36 -1.97
CA ASN A 139 27.86 41.88 -3.32
C ASN A 139 28.94 41.36 -4.29
N THR A 140 30.21 41.38 -3.90
CA THR A 140 31.29 40.87 -4.75
C THR A 140 31.14 39.37 -5.03
N GLN A 141 30.74 38.57 -4.02
CA GLN A 141 30.46 37.15 -4.26
C GLN A 141 29.25 36.92 -5.17
N GLN A 142 28.20 37.75 -5.06
CA GLN A 142 27.05 37.65 -5.95
C GLN A 142 27.39 38.03 -7.39
N GLU A 143 28.23 39.04 -7.60
CA GLU A 143 28.75 39.42 -8.91
C GLU A 143 29.62 38.32 -9.53
N GLU A 144 30.52 37.71 -8.76
CA GLU A 144 31.34 36.58 -9.22
C GLU A 144 30.50 35.36 -9.63
N LEU A 145 29.45 35.03 -8.85
CA LEU A 145 28.53 33.96 -9.19
C LEU A 145 27.66 34.27 -10.42
N ALA A 146 27.28 35.54 -10.62
CA ALA A 146 26.52 35.98 -11.79
C ALA A 146 27.37 35.95 -13.08
N GLU A 147 28.64 36.30 -13.00
CA GLU A 147 29.57 36.20 -14.14
C GLU A 147 29.83 34.74 -14.56
N VAL A 148 30.01 33.82 -13.60
CA VAL A 148 30.15 32.39 -13.91
C VAL A 148 28.90 31.83 -14.61
N ALA A 149 27.71 32.23 -14.16
CA ALA A 149 26.45 31.83 -14.80
C ALA A 149 26.29 32.41 -16.22
N ARG A 150 26.76 33.64 -16.48
CA ARG A 150 26.77 34.24 -17.82
C ARG A 150 27.68 33.47 -18.78
N VAL A 151 28.87 33.07 -18.34
CA VAL A 151 29.83 32.30 -19.14
C VAL A 151 29.28 30.91 -19.50
N ASP A 152 28.62 30.22 -18.57
CA ASP A 152 28.00 28.91 -18.85
C ASP A 152 26.88 29.00 -19.89
N THR A 153 26.05 30.05 -19.84
CA THR A 153 24.98 30.26 -20.84
C THR A 153 25.52 30.62 -22.23
N THR A 154 26.63 31.35 -22.32
CA THR A 154 27.27 31.69 -23.61
C THR A 154 27.91 30.46 -24.25
N GLN A 155 28.59 29.62 -23.47
CA GLN A 155 29.18 28.37 -23.97
C GLN A 155 28.13 27.35 -24.46
N LEU A 156 26.96 27.28 -23.81
CA LEU A 156 25.85 26.46 -24.29
C LEU A 156 25.26 26.98 -25.61
N GLN A 157 25.17 28.31 -25.77
CA GLN A 157 24.64 28.94 -26.98
C GLN A 157 25.59 28.77 -28.19
N GLU A 158 26.91 28.81 -27.97
CA GLU A 158 27.91 28.50 -29.01
C GLU A 158 27.86 27.04 -29.47
N ARG A 159 27.60 26.09 -28.56
CA ARG A 159 27.37 24.67 -28.93
C ARG A 159 26.13 24.48 -29.80
N HIS A 160 25.07 25.26 -29.61
CA HIS A 160 23.87 25.21 -30.45
C HIS A 160 24.06 25.88 -31.81
N GLN A 161 24.91 26.91 -31.92
CA GLN A 161 25.20 27.56 -33.21
C GLN A 161 26.11 26.72 -34.12
N GLY A 162 26.94 25.83 -33.57
CA GLY A 162 27.71 24.84 -34.33
C GLY A 162 26.86 23.73 -34.99
N ALA A 163 25.62 23.51 -34.54
CA ALA A 163 24.73 22.47 -35.07
C ALA A 163 23.78 22.97 -36.19
N ALA A 164 23.69 24.29 -36.40
CA ALA A 164 22.80 24.88 -37.41
C ALA A 164 23.28 24.66 -38.87
N GLY A 165 24.51 24.18 -39.07
CA GLY A 165 25.04 23.80 -40.38
C GLY A 165 24.56 22.44 -40.91
N ALA A 166 24.04 21.56 -40.04
CA ALA A 166 23.70 20.18 -40.41
C ALA A 166 22.24 19.99 -40.86
N THR A 167 21.34 20.93 -40.59
CA THR A 167 19.91 20.78 -40.90
C THR A 167 19.51 21.15 -42.34
N ARG A 168 20.44 21.68 -43.16
CA ARG A 168 20.15 22.10 -44.55
C ARG A 168 20.03 20.97 -45.58
N LEU A 169 20.35 19.73 -45.22
CA LEU A 169 20.25 18.57 -46.13
C LEU A 169 19.00 17.71 -45.91
N ASN A 170 18.22 17.93 -44.84
CA ASN A 170 17.10 17.04 -44.51
C ASN A 170 15.71 17.56 -44.94
N THR A 171 15.59 18.81 -45.41
CA THR A 171 14.31 19.34 -45.90
C THR A 171 13.99 18.93 -47.34
N ARG A 172 14.98 18.51 -48.14
CA ARG A 172 14.75 18.02 -49.52
C ARG A 172 14.24 16.58 -49.59
N PHE A 173 14.40 15.77 -48.54
CA PHE A 173 13.90 14.39 -48.52
C PHE A 173 12.42 14.29 -48.14
N GLN A 174 11.88 15.26 -47.40
CA GLN A 174 10.47 15.27 -47.01
C GLN A 174 9.54 15.79 -48.12
N ASP A 175 9.99 16.74 -48.95
CA ASP A 175 9.18 17.24 -50.07
C ASP A 175 9.01 16.21 -51.21
N ALA A 176 9.89 15.20 -51.31
CA ALA A 176 9.82 14.15 -52.32
C ALA A 176 8.82 13.03 -51.99
N LEU A 177 8.36 12.91 -50.74
CA LEU A 177 7.40 11.87 -50.32
C LEU A 177 5.93 12.33 -50.41
N SER A 178 5.65 13.63 -50.46
CA SER A 178 4.28 14.16 -50.57
C SER A 178 3.70 14.18 -51.99
N ILE A 179 4.50 13.93 -53.04
CA ILE A 179 4.03 13.95 -54.45
C ILE A 179 3.56 12.56 -54.93
N ARG A 180 3.75 11.49 -54.15
CA ARG A 180 3.41 10.11 -54.56
C ARG A 180 2.17 9.51 -53.88
N LEU A 181 1.26 10.35 -53.39
CA LEU A 181 -0.01 9.93 -52.77
C LEU A 181 -1.25 10.65 -53.31
N ILE A 182 -1.20 11.13 -54.56
CA ILE A 182 -2.39 11.53 -55.33
C ILE A 182 -2.27 10.92 -56.74
N ASN A 183 -2.67 9.65 -56.83
CA ASN A 183 -3.28 9.00 -57.99
C ASN A 183 -3.86 7.66 -57.54
#